data_AF-A0A965PCG6-F1
#
_entry.id   AF-A0A965PCG6-F1
#
_cell.length_a   1.000
_cell.length_b   1.000
_cell.length_c   1.000
_cell.angle_alpha   90.00
_cell.angle_beta   90.00
_cell.angle_gamma   90.00
#
_symmetry.space_group_name_H-M   'P 1'
#
loop_
_entity.id
_entity.type
_entity.pdbx_description
1 polymer ?
#
loop_
_entity_poly.entity_id
_entity_poly.type
_entity_poly.pdbx_seq_one_letter_code
_entity_poly.pdbx_strand_id
1 'polypeptide(L)'
;MLKTVGNPSTRYGNQTIVNGNLVIGTAGNGIDFSATSGAGTSELLDDYEEGIWTAGWQGGANVTGTPTLSQGKYTKIGRQVTLQGIWTINVTLPSTEMYGAFTVPFPRDEAADRTVGIASGYSNWRVGLMSTGSPTTTTLYIVFPAASAVPAGSDTFNFCVTYFTTT
;
A
#
# COMPACT_ATOMS: atom_id res chain seq x y z
N MET A 1 -3.90 45.53 -36.87
CA MET A 1 -4.75 44.46 -36.32
C MET A 1 -4.08 43.93 -35.06
N LEU A 2 -4.82 43.86 -33.95
CA LEU A 2 -4.33 43.43 -32.65
C LEU A 2 -3.86 41.97 -32.74
N LYS A 3 -2.56 41.70 -32.52
CA LYS A 3 -2.09 40.35 -32.20
C LYS A 3 -2.63 40.06 -30.80
N THR A 4 -3.68 39.26 -30.70
CA THR A 4 -4.00 38.62 -29.43
C THR A 4 -2.74 37.92 -28.97
N VAL A 5 -2.22 38.28 -27.80
CA VAL A 5 -1.15 37.55 -27.14
C VAL A 5 -1.76 36.24 -26.66
N GLY A 6 -2.04 35.34 -27.60
CA GLY A 6 -2.60 34.03 -27.32
C GLY A 6 -1.52 33.21 -26.65
N ASN A 7 -1.85 32.59 -25.52
CA ASN A 7 -1.01 31.53 -24.98
C ASN A 7 -0.84 30.48 -26.08
N PRO A 8 0.37 30.23 -26.60
CA PRO A 8 0.58 29.23 -27.62
C PRO A 8 0.12 27.86 -27.09
N SER A 9 -0.47 27.04 -27.96
CA SER A 9 -0.96 25.70 -27.62
C SER A 9 0.15 24.75 -27.17
N THR A 10 1.40 25.08 -27.49
CA THR A 10 2.59 24.31 -27.13
C THR A 10 3.60 25.23 -26.46
N ARG A 11 4.17 24.78 -25.33
CA ARG A 11 5.28 25.46 -24.66
C ARG A 11 6.56 24.66 -24.86
N TYR A 12 7.69 25.35 -25.01
CA TYR A 12 9.02 24.74 -25.18
C TYR A 12 9.92 25.10 -24.01
N GLY A 13 10.88 24.22 -23.71
CA GLY A 13 11.86 24.41 -22.64
C GLY A 13 11.26 24.31 -21.23
N ASN A 14 12.04 24.75 -20.25
CA ASN A 14 11.66 24.67 -18.84
C ASN A 14 10.50 25.60 -18.53
N GLN A 15 9.48 25.08 -17.86
CA GLN A 15 8.35 25.87 -17.37
C GLN A 15 8.57 26.17 -15.88
N THR A 16 8.39 27.42 -15.47
CA THR A 16 8.47 27.84 -14.06
C THR A 16 7.10 28.28 -13.57
N ILE A 17 6.63 27.67 -12.49
CA ILE A 17 5.41 28.08 -11.77
C ILE A 17 5.88 28.88 -10.55
N VAL A 18 5.72 30.20 -10.60
CA VAL A 18 6.17 31.10 -9.51
C VAL A 18 5.30 30.95 -8.27
N ASN A 19 4.02 30.59 -8.44
CA ASN A 19 3.09 30.32 -7.36
C ASN A 19 1.94 29.42 -7.86
N GLY A 20 1.42 28.54 -7.01
CA GLY A 20 0.33 27.61 -7.31
C GLY A 20 0.79 26.20 -7.70
N ASN A 21 -0.18 25.35 -8.05
CA ASN A 21 0.02 23.93 -8.39
C ASN A 21 -0.08 23.69 -9.91
N LEU A 22 0.60 22.66 -10.41
CA LEU A 22 0.33 22.10 -11.73
C LEU A 22 -0.92 21.21 -11.66
N VAL A 23 -1.99 21.59 -12.36
CA VAL A 23 -3.24 20.83 -12.43
C VAL A 23 -3.40 20.23 -13.81
N ILE A 24 -3.57 18.91 -13.87
CA ILE A 24 -3.89 18.18 -15.10
C ILE A 24 -5.40 17.97 -15.15
N GLY A 25 -6.10 18.73 -16.00
CA GLY A 25 -7.56 18.79 -16.03
C GLY A 25 -8.27 17.61 -16.71
N THR A 26 -7.51 16.67 -17.29
CA THR A 26 -8.05 15.52 -18.02
C THR A 26 -7.56 14.23 -17.37
N ALA A 27 -8.49 13.36 -16.95
CA ALA A 27 -8.17 12.07 -16.37
C ALA A 27 -7.25 11.22 -17.27
N GLY A 28 -6.39 10.40 -16.65
CA GLY A 28 -5.43 9.55 -17.36
C GLY A 28 -4.24 10.31 -17.96
N ASN A 29 -4.02 11.56 -17.58
CA ASN A 29 -2.83 12.32 -17.93
C ASN A 29 -2.06 12.70 -16.67
N GLY A 30 -0.77 12.99 -16.82
CA GLY A 30 0.13 13.24 -15.71
C GLY A 30 1.46 13.80 -16.18
N ILE A 31 2.53 13.46 -15.46
CA ILE A 31 3.89 13.80 -15.86
C ILE A 31 4.45 12.64 -16.70
N ASP A 32 4.81 12.93 -17.94
CA ASP A 32 5.32 11.96 -18.91
C ASP A 32 6.85 12.07 -19.00
N PHE A 33 7.54 10.95 -18.74
CA PHE A 33 9.00 10.82 -18.78
C PHE A 33 9.54 10.14 -20.05
N SER A 34 8.69 9.94 -21.07
CA SER A 34 9.03 9.22 -22.31
C SER A 34 10.02 9.90 -23.27
N ALA A 35 10.57 11.05 -22.87
CA ALA A 35 11.63 11.71 -23.63
C ALA A 35 12.90 10.83 -23.78
N THR A 36 13.08 9.85 -22.89
CA THR A 36 14.09 8.79 -23.06
C THR A 36 13.35 7.48 -23.22
N SER A 37 13.61 6.70 -24.27
CA SER A 37 12.99 5.38 -24.40
C SER A 37 13.58 4.42 -23.36
N GLY A 38 12.91 4.23 -22.23
CA GLY A 38 13.17 3.11 -21.33
C GLY A 38 12.68 1.78 -21.92
N ALA A 39 13.15 0.66 -21.35
CA ALA A 39 12.57 -0.66 -21.63
C ALA A 39 11.29 -0.94 -20.79
N GLY A 40 10.77 0.07 -20.10
CA GLY A 40 9.63 -0.03 -19.20
C GLY A 40 8.30 -0.14 -19.93
N THR A 41 7.23 -0.47 -19.19
CA THR A 41 5.87 -0.58 -19.72
C THR A 41 5.04 0.70 -19.55
N SER A 42 5.50 1.64 -18.72
CA SER A 42 4.90 2.97 -18.54
C SER A 42 5.97 3.97 -18.11
N GLU A 43 5.84 5.21 -18.59
CA GLU A 43 6.64 6.38 -18.20
C GLU A 43 5.74 7.53 -17.73
N LEU A 44 4.46 7.24 -17.52
CA LEU A 44 3.45 8.19 -17.04
C LEU A 44 3.30 8.08 -15.52
N LEU A 45 3.46 9.20 -14.82
CA LEU A 45 3.07 9.36 -13.42
C LEU A 45 1.78 10.18 -13.35
N ASP A 46 0.66 9.50 -13.16
CA ASP A 46 -0.70 10.05 -13.23
C ASP A 46 -1.52 9.91 -11.95
N ASP A 47 -1.00 9.24 -10.92
CA ASP A 47 -1.73 9.00 -9.69
C ASP A 47 -0.91 9.33 -8.42
N TYR A 48 -1.56 10.02 -7.49
CA TYR A 48 -1.09 10.26 -6.14
C TYR A 48 -2.29 10.41 -5.21
N GLU A 49 -2.43 9.50 -4.26
CA GLU A 49 -3.53 9.52 -3.29
C GLU A 49 -3.00 9.18 -1.90
N GLU A 50 -3.39 9.97 -0.91
CA GLU A 50 -3.19 9.66 0.50
C GLU A 50 -4.54 9.55 1.19
N GLY A 51 -4.67 8.58 2.10
CA GLY A 51 -5.95 8.40 2.77
C GLY A 51 -5.88 7.58 4.04
N ILE A 52 -6.99 7.64 4.76
CA ILE A 52 -7.30 6.69 5.83
C ILE A 52 -7.84 5.43 5.15
N TRP A 53 -7.41 4.28 5.64
CA TRP A 53 -7.92 3.00 5.17
C TRP A 53 -8.44 2.18 6.34
N THR A 54 -9.64 1.63 6.15
CA THR A 54 -10.25 0.66 7.05
C THR A 54 -10.11 -0.73 6.45
N ALA A 55 -9.71 -1.71 7.26
CA ALA A 55 -9.51 -3.07 6.82
C ALA A 55 -10.49 -4.03 7.50
N GLY A 56 -11.02 -4.97 6.73
CA GLY A 56 -11.61 -6.20 7.27
C GLY A 56 -10.52 -7.25 7.46
N TRP A 57 -10.46 -7.85 8.65
CA TRP A 57 -9.69 -9.07 8.87
C TRP A 57 -10.46 -10.28 8.31
N GLN A 58 -9.78 -11.16 7.59
CA GLN A 58 -10.38 -12.30 6.89
C GLN A 58 -9.56 -13.56 7.11
N GLY A 59 -10.24 -14.65 7.47
CA GLY A 59 -9.62 -15.94 7.72
C GLY A 59 -8.56 -15.90 8.84
N GLY A 60 -7.94 -17.04 9.08
CA GLY A 60 -6.81 -17.15 9.98
C GLY A 60 -6.80 -18.44 10.79
N ALA A 61 -5.64 -18.74 11.36
CA ALA A 61 -5.50 -19.71 12.42
C ALA A 61 -4.79 -19.08 13.60
N ASN A 62 -5.10 -19.62 14.78
CA ASN A 62 -4.58 -19.13 16.05
C ASN A 62 -4.95 -17.66 16.37
N VAL A 63 -6.05 -17.17 15.78
CA VAL A 63 -6.66 -15.86 16.07
C VAL A 63 -8.12 -16.08 16.45
N THR A 64 -8.58 -15.42 17.51
CA THR A 64 -9.98 -15.44 17.98
C THR A 64 -10.56 -14.04 18.10
N GLY A 65 -11.89 -13.98 18.12
CA GLY A 65 -12.63 -12.71 18.07
C GLY A 65 -12.45 -11.98 16.74
N THR A 66 -12.78 -10.69 16.73
CA THR A 66 -12.60 -9.82 15.56
C THR A 66 -11.39 -8.92 15.79
N PRO A 67 -10.29 -9.11 15.02
CA PRO A 67 -9.17 -8.17 15.03
C PRO A 67 -9.61 -6.74 14.71
N THR A 68 -8.92 -5.78 15.30
CA THR A 68 -9.22 -4.35 15.11
C THR A 68 -8.01 -3.64 14.54
N LEU A 69 -8.22 -2.89 13.46
CA LEU A 69 -7.20 -2.01 12.89
C LEU A 69 -7.38 -0.59 13.45
N SER A 70 -6.31 -0.05 14.00
CA SER A 70 -6.21 1.36 14.37
C SER A 70 -5.15 2.05 13.52
N GLN A 71 -5.37 3.33 13.22
CA GLN A 71 -4.43 4.18 12.48
C GLN A 71 -4.05 3.66 11.08
N GLY A 72 -4.96 2.96 10.40
CA GLY A 72 -4.78 2.52 9.02
C GLY A 72 -4.65 3.70 8.07
N LYS A 73 -3.52 3.82 7.39
CA LYS A 73 -3.23 4.87 6.41
C LYS A 73 -2.54 4.29 5.19
N TYR A 74 -2.70 4.97 4.05
CA TYR A 74 -1.99 4.64 2.83
C TYR A 74 -1.48 5.88 2.11
N THR A 75 -0.43 5.66 1.32
CA THR A 75 0.03 6.56 0.26
C THR A 75 0.19 5.73 -1.01
N LYS A 76 -0.48 6.14 -2.09
CA LYS A 76 -0.35 5.59 -3.44
C LYS A 76 0.43 6.58 -4.31
N ILE A 77 1.45 6.11 -5.02
CA ILE A 77 2.26 6.87 -5.97
C ILE A 77 2.34 6.04 -7.24
N GLY A 78 1.62 6.47 -8.28
CA GLY A 78 1.34 5.61 -9.44
C GLY A 78 0.82 4.25 -8.96
N ARG A 79 1.49 3.16 -9.36
CA ARG A 79 1.12 1.79 -8.98
C ARG A 79 1.58 1.34 -7.59
N GLN A 80 2.50 2.07 -6.94
CA GLN A 80 3.04 1.67 -5.64
C GLN A 80 2.12 2.14 -4.51
N VAL A 81 1.71 1.23 -3.64
CA VAL A 81 0.89 1.54 -2.45
C VAL A 81 1.64 1.13 -1.20
N THR A 82 1.90 2.08 -0.31
CA THR A 82 2.45 1.82 1.02
C THR A 82 1.32 1.93 2.05
N LEU A 83 1.11 0.88 2.84
CA LEU A 83 0.17 0.84 3.96
C LEU A 83 0.91 0.78 5.28
N GLN A 84 0.33 1.42 6.29
CA GLN A 84 0.77 1.32 7.67
C GLN A 84 -0.42 1.33 8.61
N GLY A 85 -0.25 0.72 9.78
CA GLY A 85 -1.28 0.70 10.81
C GLY A 85 -0.88 -0.15 12.00
N ILE A 86 -1.83 -0.29 12.92
CA ILE A 86 -1.67 -1.06 14.15
C ILE A 86 -2.85 -1.99 14.30
N TRP A 87 -2.60 -3.30 14.30
CA TRP A 87 -3.59 -4.31 14.58
C TRP A 87 -3.58 -4.67 16.06
N THR A 88 -4.77 -4.87 16.62
CA THR A 88 -4.97 -5.59 17.86
C THR A 88 -5.75 -6.87 17.58
N ILE A 89 -5.22 -7.99 18.04
CA ILE A 89 -5.71 -9.35 17.83
C ILE A 89 -5.87 -10.06 19.18
N ASN A 90 -6.51 -11.23 19.18
CA ASN A 90 -6.46 -12.15 20.31
C ASN A 90 -5.92 -13.50 19.83
N VAL A 91 -4.84 -13.96 20.44
CA VAL A 91 -4.18 -15.23 20.12
C VAL A 91 -4.73 -16.31 21.03
N THR A 92 -4.99 -17.49 20.46
CA THR A 92 -5.57 -18.62 21.19
C THR A 92 -4.53 -19.48 21.90
N LEU A 93 -3.48 -19.87 21.17
CA LEU A 93 -2.44 -20.81 21.60
C LEU A 93 -1.08 -20.09 21.59
N PRO A 94 -0.32 -20.16 22.71
CA PRO A 94 0.99 -19.55 22.76
C PRO A 94 1.98 -20.34 21.89
N SER A 95 3.02 -19.67 21.40
CA SER A 95 4.16 -20.27 20.67
C SER A 95 3.73 -21.18 19.50
N THR A 96 2.60 -20.87 18.89
CA THR A 96 2.03 -21.60 17.75
C THR A 96 1.93 -20.63 16.59
N GLU A 97 2.16 -21.11 15.37
CA GLU A 97 2.03 -20.28 14.17
C GLU A 97 0.65 -19.61 14.13
N MET A 98 0.67 -18.33 13.78
CA MET A 98 -0.52 -17.53 13.60
C MET A 98 -0.49 -16.97 12.20
N TYR A 99 -1.61 -17.09 11.48
CA TYR A 99 -1.78 -16.43 10.20
C TYR A 99 -3.16 -15.76 10.11
N GLY A 100 -3.28 -14.77 9.24
CA GLY A 100 -4.54 -14.18 8.85
C GLY A 100 -4.38 -13.29 7.62
N ALA A 101 -5.50 -12.89 7.02
CA ALA A 101 -5.52 -11.95 5.90
C ALA A 101 -6.23 -10.66 6.30
N PHE A 102 -5.96 -9.59 5.58
CA PHE A 102 -6.70 -8.34 5.70
C PHE A 102 -6.90 -7.65 4.36
N THR A 103 -8.02 -6.95 4.21
CA THR A 103 -8.41 -6.31 2.95
C THR A 103 -7.63 -5.03 2.67
N VAL A 104 -7.06 -4.87 1.47
CA VAL A 104 -6.31 -3.67 1.07
C VAL A 104 -7.18 -2.60 0.38
N PRO A 105 -6.79 -1.31 0.35
CA PRO A 105 -7.61 -0.24 -0.23
C PRO A 105 -7.70 -0.31 -1.77
N PHE A 106 -6.66 -0.82 -2.42
CA PHE A 106 -6.63 -1.01 -3.88
C PHE A 106 -6.26 -2.44 -4.21
N PRO A 107 -6.90 -3.08 -5.21
CA PRO A 107 -6.51 -4.41 -5.67
C PRO A 107 -5.03 -4.44 -6.07
N ARG A 108 -4.27 -5.37 -5.48
CA ARG A 108 -2.87 -5.61 -5.85
C ARG A 108 -2.76 -6.30 -7.20
N ASP A 109 -1.56 -6.32 -7.75
CA ASP A 109 -1.22 -7.12 -8.91
C ASP A 109 -1.31 -8.63 -8.63
N GLU A 110 -1.61 -9.40 -9.68
CA GLU A 110 -1.68 -10.87 -9.67
C GLU A 110 -0.27 -11.51 -9.65
N ALA A 111 0.71 -10.84 -9.04
CA ALA A 111 2.06 -11.35 -8.95
C ALA A 111 2.12 -12.59 -8.05
N ALA A 112 3.11 -13.45 -8.31
CA ALA A 112 3.48 -14.55 -7.42
C ALA A 112 3.69 -14.06 -5.97
N ASP A 113 3.60 -14.99 -5.02
CA ASP A 113 3.79 -14.71 -3.60
C ASP A 113 5.11 -13.97 -3.34
N ARG A 114 5.00 -12.75 -2.82
CA ARG A 114 6.12 -11.87 -2.48
C ARG A 114 5.97 -11.40 -1.05
N THR A 115 7.07 -11.39 -0.30
CA THR A 115 7.15 -10.63 0.95
C THR A 115 7.11 -9.15 0.63
N VAL A 116 6.16 -8.44 1.23
CA VAL A 116 5.89 -7.02 0.97
C VAL A 116 6.12 -6.13 2.20
N GLY A 117 6.34 -6.73 3.37
CA GLY A 117 6.55 -5.97 4.60
C GLY A 117 6.74 -6.86 5.82
N ILE A 118 6.90 -6.20 6.97
CA ILE A 118 7.05 -6.83 8.27
C ILE A 118 6.08 -6.24 9.28
N ALA A 119 5.58 -7.08 10.17
CA ALA A 119 4.82 -6.67 11.35
C ALA A 119 5.72 -6.82 12.57
N SER A 120 5.67 -5.87 13.49
CA SER A 120 6.42 -5.92 14.74
C SER A 120 5.47 -5.86 15.92
N GLY A 121 5.55 -6.84 16.81
CA GLY A 121 4.77 -6.87 18.05
C GLY A 121 5.37 -5.97 19.13
N TYR A 122 4.53 -5.28 19.90
CA TYR A 122 4.99 -4.39 20.98
C TYR A 122 5.65 -5.13 22.16
N SER A 123 5.20 -6.36 22.43
CA SER A 123 5.76 -7.23 23.45
C SER A 123 6.57 -8.36 22.79
N ASN A 124 7.81 -8.54 23.27
CA ASN A 124 8.68 -9.70 23.00
C ASN A 124 9.40 -9.76 21.63
N TRP A 125 9.77 -8.62 21.04
CA TRP A 125 10.58 -8.56 19.79
C TRP A 125 10.05 -9.44 18.65
N ARG A 126 8.72 -9.55 18.54
CA ARG A 126 8.08 -10.42 17.56
C ARG A 126 8.18 -9.81 16.18
N VAL A 127 8.43 -10.66 15.18
CA VAL A 127 8.43 -10.29 13.77
C VAL A 127 7.50 -11.22 13.01
N GLY A 128 6.52 -10.63 12.33
CA GLY A 128 5.68 -11.30 11.36
C GLY A 128 6.06 -10.90 9.95
N LEU A 129 5.87 -11.81 9.00
CA LEU A 129 6.05 -11.55 7.58
C LEU A 129 4.69 -11.24 6.97
N MET A 130 4.65 -10.23 6.10
CA MET A 130 3.47 -9.94 5.27
C MET A 130 3.75 -10.24 3.81
N SER A 131 2.79 -10.86 3.15
CA SER A 131 2.95 -11.32 1.77
C SER A 131 1.72 -11.11 0.90
N THR A 132 1.95 -11.15 -0.40
CA THR A 132 0.92 -11.20 -1.45
C THR A 132 0.42 -12.62 -1.69
N GLY A 133 0.63 -13.58 -0.78
CA GLY A 133 0.28 -14.99 -1.02
C GLY A 133 -1.22 -15.32 -0.99
N SER A 134 -2.09 -14.31 -1.02
CA SER A 134 -3.55 -14.49 -1.01
C SER A 134 -4.07 -14.97 -2.36
N PRO A 135 -5.10 -15.84 -2.40
CA PRO A 135 -5.76 -16.21 -3.65
C PRO A 135 -6.56 -15.04 -4.27
N THR A 136 -6.62 -13.89 -3.59
CA THR A 136 -7.35 -12.70 -4.05
C THR A 136 -6.43 -11.48 -4.09
N THR A 137 -6.71 -10.55 -5.02
CA THR A 137 -6.02 -9.27 -5.12
C THR A 137 -6.49 -8.24 -4.10
N THR A 138 -7.56 -8.53 -3.38
CA THR A 138 -8.15 -7.59 -2.41
C THR A 138 -7.61 -7.78 -1.00
N THR A 139 -6.69 -8.72 -0.77
CA THR A 139 -6.11 -8.98 0.56
C THR A 139 -4.61 -9.22 0.52
N LEU A 140 -3.98 -8.98 1.66
CA LEU A 140 -2.60 -9.41 1.98
C LEU A 140 -2.64 -10.38 3.15
N TYR A 141 -1.67 -11.30 3.20
CA TYR A 141 -1.49 -12.21 4.32
C TYR A 141 -0.47 -11.68 5.31
N ILE A 142 -0.64 -12.06 6.57
CA ILE A 142 0.33 -11.92 7.64
C ILE A 142 0.53 -13.26 8.32
N VAL A 143 1.78 -13.59 8.62
CA VAL A 143 2.17 -14.80 9.35
C VAL A 143 3.16 -14.44 10.44
N PHE A 144 2.91 -14.91 11.66
CA PHE A 144 3.88 -14.97 12.75
C PHE A 144 4.25 -16.44 12.97
N PRO A 145 5.50 -16.84 12.69
CA PRO A 145 5.90 -18.24 12.85
C PRO A 145 5.87 -18.64 14.33
N ALA A 146 5.69 -19.93 14.62
CA ALA A 146 5.64 -20.47 15.99
C ALA A 146 6.87 -20.09 16.85
N ALA A 147 8.04 -19.97 16.21
CA ALA A 147 9.30 -19.58 16.86
C ALA A 147 9.34 -18.09 17.25
N SER A 148 8.49 -17.24 16.66
CA SER A 148 8.24 -15.91 17.18
C SER A 148 7.38 -16.06 18.43
N ALA A 149 7.81 -15.52 19.58
CA ALA A 149 7.15 -15.77 20.85
C ALA A 149 5.75 -15.14 20.91
N VAL A 150 4.74 -15.82 20.33
CA VAL A 150 3.33 -15.40 20.33
C VAL A 150 2.73 -15.73 21.70
N PRO A 151 2.45 -14.75 22.59
CA PRO A 151 1.71 -15.03 23.82
C PRO A 151 0.25 -15.34 23.48
N ALA A 152 -0.43 -16.12 24.32
CA ALA A 152 -1.89 -16.20 24.25
C ALA A 152 -2.53 -14.94 24.84
N GLY A 153 -3.74 -14.60 24.39
CA GLY A 153 -4.47 -13.42 24.81
C GLY A 153 -4.36 -12.24 23.85
N SER A 154 -4.73 -11.05 24.33
CA SER A 154 -4.71 -9.85 23.51
C SER A 154 -3.28 -9.44 23.16
N ASP A 155 -3.07 -9.10 21.90
CA ASP A 155 -1.78 -8.70 21.39
C ASP A 155 -1.91 -7.62 20.33
N THR A 156 -0.90 -6.76 20.25
CA THR A 156 -0.87 -5.61 19.35
C THR A 156 0.43 -5.61 18.56
N PHE A 157 0.33 -5.30 17.26
CA PHE A 157 1.48 -5.14 16.40
C PHE A 157 1.30 -3.97 15.43
N ASN A 158 2.38 -3.26 15.14
CA ASN A 158 2.43 -2.27 14.07
C ASN A 158 2.99 -2.90 12.80
N PHE A 159 2.66 -2.31 11.65
CA PHE A 159 3.20 -2.76 10.38
C PHE A 159 3.44 -1.62 9.40
N CYS A 160 4.33 -1.89 8.45
CA CYS A 160 4.48 -1.14 7.21
C CYS A 160 4.67 -2.15 6.06
N VAL A 161 3.90 -1.98 5.00
CA VAL A 161 3.89 -2.89 3.85
C VAL A 161 3.78 -2.09 2.56
N THR A 162 4.50 -2.50 1.52
CA THR A 162 4.40 -1.89 0.18
C THR A 162 4.08 -2.95 -0.85
N TYR A 163 3.01 -2.73 -1.61
CA TYR A 163 2.59 -3.59 -2.71
C TYR A 163 2.32 -2.76 -3.97
N PHE A 164 2.09 -3.44 -5.09
CA PHE A 164 1.81 -2.79 -6.37
C PHE A 164 0.41 -3.15 -6.86
N THR A 165 -0.28 -2.20 -7.48
CA THR A 165 -1.57 -2.40 -8.17
C THR A 165 -1.35 -2.75 -9.64
N THR A 166 -2.41 -3.17 -10.34
CA THR A 166 -2.36 -3.39 -11.80
C THR A 166 -2.35 -2.09 -12.60
N THR A 167 -2.95 -1.02 -12.06
CA THR A 167 -3.00 0.35 -12.61
C THR A 167 -2.65 1.39 -11.57
#